data_AF-A0A7J6NRC9-F1
#
_entry.id   AF-A0A7J6NRC9-F1
#
_cell.length_a   1.000
_cell.length_b   1.000
_cell.length_c   1.000
_cell.angle_alpha   90.00
_cell.angle_beta   90.00
_cell.angle_gamma   90.00
#
_symmetry.space_group_name_H-M   'P 1'
#
loop_
_entity.id
_entity.type
_entity.pdbx_description
1 polymer ?
#
loop_
_entity_poly.entity_id
_entity_poly.type
_entity_poly.pdbx_seq_one_letter_code
_entity_poly.pdbx_strand_id
1 'polypeptide(L)'
;LFTKFSRCFADCIEGRNNSNRHDIIDGAPLPAIVGGARIHYIFFDVFGAAVNQFDPFDGLTDHDIRTSIRNANGPKSPLFVPEAAFETLVKGQINKLLSPSLQCAELVHAELTKCLSVTIRSIPEFRRYGQSPSDGKPFVMSVRFDKLRARVYDVVRSVLASCLAPTKEMIRNLIRIETGYINTNHPDFIGGSRAISACKLLHYWKWRILASGPLAVSKFLQSFLVSCNICESSALPTTIQRAAEWSSVRRRRSAIQL
;
A
#
# COMPACT_ATOMS: atom_id res chain seq x y z
N LEU A 1 38.30 -1.34 3.13
CA LEU A 1 37.24 -1.37 4.16
C LEU A 1 35.99 -0.62 3.72
N PHE A 2 36.05 0.68 3.43
CA PHE A 2 34.89 1.45 2.96
C PHE A 2 34.23 0.92 1.68
N THR A 3 35.02 0.53 0.66
CA THR A 3 34.49 -0.09 -0.57
C THR A 3 33.72 -1.39 -0.29
N LYS A 4 34.23 -2.21 0.65
CA LYS A 4 33.58 -3.45 1.09
C LYS A 4 32.28 -3.13 1.83
N PHE A 5 32.29 -2.15 2.73
CA PHE A 5 31.09 -1.67 3.41
C PHE A 5 30.03 -1.17 2.43
N SER A 6 30.41 -0.30 1.49
CA SER A 6 29.50 0.26 0.49
C SER A 6 28.86 -0.84 -0.35
N ARG A 7 29.64 -1.84 -0.79
CA ARG A 7 29.13 -2.98 -1.54
C ARG A 7 28.15 -3.81 -0.71
N CYS A 8 28.51 -4.18 0.52
CA CYS A 8 27.63 -4.96 1.37
C CYS A 8 26.34 -4.22 1.74
N PHE A 9 26.41 -2.89 1.94
CA PHE A 9 25.23 -2.06 2.22
C PHE A 9 24.31 -2.00 1.00
N ALA A 10 24.88 -1.79 -0.20
CA ALA A 10 24.13 -1.83 -1.46
C ALA A 10 23.49 -3.21 -1.69
N ASP A 11 24.24 -4.30 -1.51
CA ASP A 11 23.73 -5.67 -1.65
C ASP A 11 22.60 -5.95 -0.64
N CYS A 12 22.64 -5.37 0.57
CA CYS A 12 21.55 -5.48 1.54
C CYS A 12 20.29 -4.73 1.09
N ILE A 13 20.43 -3.51 0.56
CA ILE A 13 19.31 -2.71 0.06
C ILE A 13 18.70 -3.35 -1.19
N GLU A 14 19.51 -3.98 -2.03
CA GLU A 14 19.04 -4.65 -3.25
C GLU A 14 18.51 -6.06 -2.99
N GLY A 15 18.63 -6.58 -1.76
CA GLY A 15 18.18 -7.93 -1.41
C GLY A 15 19.07 -9.05 -1.95
N ARG A 16 20.33 -8.75 -2.29
CA ARG A 16 21.36 -9.71 -2.73
C ARG A 16 22.19 -10.28 -1.56
N ASN A 17 21.79 -9.99 -0.32
CA ASN A 17 22.47 -10.45 0.89
C ASN A 17 22.06 -11.88 1.28
N ASN A 18 23.02 -12.81 1.29
CA ASN A 18 22.82 -14.18 1.80
C ASN A 18 22.82 -14.22 3.34
N SER A 19 22.05 -13.36 3.99
CA SER A 19 21.96 -13.31 5.46
C SER A 19 21.20 -14.55 5.93
N ASN A 20 21.88 -15.43 6.67
CA ASN A 20 21.26 -16.63 7.24
C ASN A 20 20.14 -16.24 8.22
N ARG A 21 19.04 -17.01 8.23
CA ARG A 21 17.85 -16.86 9.10
C ARG A 21 18.12 -16.88 10.62
N HIS A 22 19.37 -16.98 11.06
CA HIS A 22 19.78 -17.19 12.45
C HIS A 22 20.47 -15.99 13.10
N ASP A 23 20.59 -14.86 12.40
CA ASP A 23 21.19 -13.66 12.98
C ASP A 23 20.23 -13.03 14.03
N ILE A 24 20.72 -12.85 15.25
CA ILE A 24 19.99 -12.28 16.40
C ILE A 24 20.37 -10.80 16.55
N ILE A 25 19.38 -9.90 16.59
CA ILE A 25 19.55 -8.48 16.94
C ILE A 25 18.77 -8.20 18.23
N ASP A 26 19.44 -7.63 19.24
CA ASP A 26 18.83 -7.14 20.48
C ASP A 26 17.95 -8.18 21.20
N GLY A 27 18.40 -9.45 21.22
CA GLY A 27 17.71 -10.55 21.90
C GLY A 27 16.52 -11.16 21.14
N ALA A 28 16.23 -10.68 19.93
CA ALA A 28 15.19 -11.23 19.07
C ALA A 28 15.79 -11.82 17.77
N PRO A 29 15.24 -12.94 17.25
CA PRO A 29 15.55 -13.39 15.89
C PRO A 29 15.25 -12.25 14.92
N LEU A 30 16.16 -11.97 13.98
CA LEU A 30 15.84 -11.06 12.89
C LEU A 30 14.56 -11.54 12.18
N PRO A 31 13.68 -10.61 11.76
CA PRO A 31 12.65 -10.95 10.80
C PRO A 31 13.34 -11.66 9.63
N ALA A 32 12.78 -12.78 9.15
CA ALA A 32 13.41 -13.64 8.15
C ALA A 32 13.77 -12.95 6.81
N ILE A 33 13.38 -11.68 6.66
CA ILE A 33 13.58 -10.83 5.49
C ILE A 33 13.95 -9.42 5.99
N VAL A 34 15.18 -8.97 5.70
CA VAL A 34 15.70 -7.62 5.99
C VAL A 34 16.24 -7.03 4.70
N GLY A 35 16.10 -5.73 4.49
CA GLY A 35 16.61 -5.05 3.30
C GLY A 35 15.61 -4.96 2.16
N GLY A 36 16.08 -5.14 0.93
CA GLY A 36 15.30 -4.83 -0.28
C GLY A 36 13.92 -5.47 -0.34
N ALA A 37 13.83 -6.77 -0.04
CA ALA A 37 12.57 -7.49 -0.03
C ALA A 37 11.60 -6.97 1.06
N ARG A 38 12.12 -6.49 2.20
CA ARG A 38 11.30 -5.88 3.25
C ARG A 38 10.82 -4.49 2.85
N ILE A 39 11.66 -3.70 2.20
CA ILE A 39 11.29 -2.39 1.63
C ILE A 39 10.19 -2.55 0.58
N HIS A 40 10.32 -3.54 -0.31
CA HIS A 40 9.30 -3.88 -1.30
C HIS A 40 7.95 -4.22 -0.63
N TYR A 41 7.97 -5.08 0.39
CA TYR A 41 6.78 -5.40 1.17
C TYR A 41 6.14 -4.16 1.82
N ILE A 42 6.95 -3.23 2.36
CA ILE A 42 6.45 -1.98 2.94
C ILE A 42 5.70 -1.15 1.88
N PHE A 43 6.21 -1.07 0.65
CA PHE A 43 5.55 -0.31 -0.41
C PHE A 43 4.25 -0.97 -0.89
N PHE A 44 4.27 -2.26 -1.19
CA PHE A 44 3.14 -2.91 -1.87
C PHE A 44 2.12 -3.51 -0.91
N ASP A 45 2.56 -4.20 0.13
CA ASP A 45 1.66 -4.94 1.02
C ASP A 45 1.23 -4.12 2.23
N VAL A 46 2.05 -3.19 2.71
CA VAL A 46 1.67 -2.31 3.84
C VAL A 46 1.03 -1.04 3.31
N PHE A 47 1.78 -0.23 2.56
CA PHE A 47 1.27 1.03 2.04
C PHE A 47 0.22 0.81 0.95
N GLY A 48 0.48 -0.08 0.00
CA GLY A 48 -0.51 -0.44 -1.03
C GLY A 48 -1.82 -0.98 -0.44
N ALA A 49 -1.77 -1.81 0.60
CA ALA A 49 -2.99 -2.24 1.29
C ALA A 49 -3.72 -1.07 1.98
N ALA A 50 -2.99 -0.17 2.64
CA ALA A 50 -3.58 1.02 3.27
C ALA A 50 -4.29 1.94 2.26
N VAL A 51 -3.73 2.08 1.04
CA VAL A 51 -4.35 2.85 -0.04
C VAL A 51 -5.54 2.09 -0.66
N ASN A 52 -5.42 0.78 -0.88
CA ASN A 52 -6.50 -0.02 -1.47
C ASN A 52 -7.71 -0.23 -0.54
N GLN A 53 -7.49 -0.22 0.77
CA GLN A 53 -8.55 -0.30 1.78
C GLN A 53 -9.12 1.08 2.15
N PHE A 54 -8.59 2.15 1.56
CA PHE A 54 -9.08 3.50 1.80
C PHE A 54 -10.53 3.62 1.33
N ASP A 55 -11.44 3.83 2.27
CA ASP A 55 -12.84 4.11 1.95
C ASP A 55 -13.01 5.62 1.68
N PRO A 56 -13.36 6.02 0.44
CA PRO A 56 -13.54 7.43 0.08
C PRO A 56 -14.75 8.08 0.77
N PHE A 57 -15.68 7.30 1.33
CA PHE A 57 -16.85 7.81 2.05
C PHE A 57 -16.68 7.78 3.57
N ASP A 58 -15.56 7.25 4.07
CA ASP A 58 -15.30 7.22 5.50
C ASP A 58 -15.32 8.66 6.05
N GLY A 59 -16.02 8.87 7.17
CA GLY A 59 -16.23 10.21 7.75
C GLY A 59 -16.95 11.23 6.86
N LEU A 60 -17.66 10.80 5.79
CA LEU A 60 -18.58 11.66 5.02
C LEU A 60 -20.01 11.21 5.20
N THR A 61 -20.74 11.85 6.12
CA THR A 61 -22.17 11.58 6.25
C THR A 61 -22.99 12.39 5.24
N ASP A 62 -24.20 11.94 4.93
CA ASP A 62 -25.16 12.73 4.13
C ASP A 62 -25.42 14.12 4.72
N HIS A 63 -25.31 14.26 6.04
CA HIS A 63 -25.42 15.56 6.69
C HIS A 63 -24.23 16.45 6.33
N ASP A 64 -23.01 15.95 6.38
CA ASP A 64 -21.80 16.70 6.05
C ASP A 64 -21.77 17.12 4.58
N ILE A 65 -22.22 16.23 3.69
CA ILE A 65 -22.36 16.53 2.26
C ILE A 65 -23.37 17.66 2.05
N ARG A 66 -24.57 17.56 2.65
CA ARG A 66 -25.59 18.63 2.56
C ARG A 66 -25.11 19.95 3.14
N THR A 67 -24.40 19.90 4.26
CA THR A 67 -23.82 21.07 4.92
C THR A 67 -22.74 21.71 4.05
N SER A 68 -21.84 20.93 3.45
CA SER A 68 -20.84 21.42 2.49
C SER A 68 -21.48 22.10 1.29
N ILE A 69 -22.53 21.49 0.71
CA ILE A 69 -23.31 22.10 -0.38
C ILE A 69 -23.94 23.42 0.05
N ARG A 70 -24.60 23.46 1.21
CA ARG A 70 -25.22 24.69 1.73
C ARG A 70 -24.18 25.78 1.98
N ASN A 71 -23.03 25.44 2.55
CA ASN A 71 -21.95 26.38 2.82
C ASN A 71 -21.33 26.94 1.53
N ALA A 72 -21.12 26.10 0.52
CA ALA A 72 -20.60 26.53 -0.79
C ALA A 72 -21.57 27.47 -1.52
N ASN A 73 -22.89 27.32 -1.32
CA ASN A 73 -23.90 28.22 -1.89
C ASN A 73 -24.08 29.53 -1.10
N GLY A 74 -23.73 29.51 0.19
CA GLY A 74 -23.99 30.61 1.11
C GLY A 74 -25.49 30.95 1.18
N PRO A 75 -25.88 32.24 1.14
CA PRO A 75 -27.27 32.66 1.25
C PRO A 75 -28.10 32.47 -0.03
N LYS A 76 -27.47 32.08 -1.14
CA LYS A 76 -28.14 31.98 -2.44
C LYS A 76 -28.89 30.64 -2.57
N SER A 77 -30.00 30.64 -3.31
CA SER A 77 -30.72 29.43 -3.71
C SER A 77 -30.30 29.03 -5.13
N PRO A 78 -29.27 28.19 -5.31
CA PRO A 78 -28.83 27.81 -6.65
C PRO A 78 -29.80 26.79 -7.27
N LEU A 79 -29.75 26.70 -8.60
CA LEU A 79 -30.44 25.65 -9.36
C LEU A 79 -29.62 24.35 -9.45
N PHE A 80 -28.31 24.44 -9.26
CA PHE A 80 -27.37 23.32 -9.39
C PHE A 80 -26.46 23.21 -8.16
N VAL A 81 -25.87 22.02 -7.98
CA VAL A 81 -24.88 21.79 -6.92
C VAL A 81 -23.58 22.53 -7.28
N PRO A 82 -23.01 23.34 -6.38
CA PRO A 82 -21.79 24.09 -6.64
C PRO A 82 -20.57 23.17 -6.72
N GLU A 83 -19.69 23.42 -7.68
CA GLU A 83 -18.42 22.70 -7.86
C GLU A 83 -17.51 22.80 -6.63
N ALA A 84 -17.49 23.97 -5.97
CA ALA A 84 -16.71 24.20 -4.75
C ALA A 84 -17.03 23.23 -3.61
N ALA A 85 -18.29 22.75 -3.50
CA ALA A 85 -18.65 21.74 -2.49
C ALA A 85 -18.01 20.38 -2.81
N PHE A 86 -18.06 19.97 -4.08
CA PHE A 86 -17.41 18.76 -4.56
C PHE A 86 -15.90 18.83 -4.31
N GLU A 87 -15.25 19.93 -4.70
CA GLU A 87 -13.81 20.10 -4.50
C GLU A 87 -13.42 20.01 -3.02
N THR A 88 -14.17 20.68 -2.14
CA THR A 88 -13.87 20.67 -0.70
C THR A 88 -13.96 19.27 -0.11
N LEU A 89 -14.98 18.50 -0.50
CA LEU A 89 -15.18 17.13 -0.03
C LEU A 89 -14.07 16.20 -0.53
N VAL A 90 -13.73 16.26 -1.82
CA VAL A 90 -12.67 15.43 -2.43
C VAL A 90 -11.30 15.78 -1.87
N LYS A 91 -10.96 17.08 -1.75
CA LYS A 91 -9.70 17.52 -1.13
C LYS A 91 -9.59 17.01 0.31
N GLY A 92 -10.70 16.98 1.05
CA GLY A 92 -10.76 16.39 2.39
C GLY A 92 -10.35 14.92 2.40
N GLN A 93 -10.82 14.13 1.44
CA GLN A 93 -10.45 12.71 1.33
C GLN A 93 -9.01 12.51 0.89
N ILE A 94 -8.53 13.26 -0.11
CA ILE A 94 -7.13 13.17 -0.58
C ILE A 94 -6.15 13.46 0.58
N ASN A 95 -6.46 14.44 1.43
CA ASN A 95 -5.61 14.79 2.57
C ASN A 95 -5.44 13.64 3.59
N LYS A 96 -6.41 12.71 3.69
CA LYS A 96 -6.28 11.56 4.58
C LYS A 96 -5.17 10.59 4.16
N LEU A 97 -4.80 10.58 2.87
CA LEU A 97 -3.70 9.75 2.35
C LEU A 97 -2.32 10.25 2.82
N LEU A 98 -2.22 11.46 3.36
CA LEU A 98 -0.95 12.00 3.87
C LEU A 98 -0.40 11.15 5.03
N SER A 99 -1.24 10.79 5.99
CA SER A 99 -0.83 10.03 7.18
C SER A 99 -0.20 8.68 6.82
N PRO A 100 -0.85 7.78 6.05
CA PRO A 100 -0.24 6.51 5.65
C PRO A 100 1.00 6.68 4.77
N SER A 101 1.07 7.75 3.95
CA SER A 101 2.26 8.05 3.13
C SER A 101 3.46 8.44 4.00
N LEU A 102 3.27 9.26 5.03
CA LEU A 102 4.32 9.61 5.98
C LEU A 102 4.77 8.42 6.83
N GLN A 103 3.82 7.56 7.23
CA GLN A 103 4.13 6.31 7.93
C GLN A 103 4.96 5.36 7.05
N CYS A 104 4.67 5.26 5.76
CA CYS A 104 5.47 4.48 4.82
C CYS A 104 6.94 4.94 4.82
N ALA A 105 7.20 6.25 4.74
CA ALA A 105 8.56 6.80 4.78
C ALA A 105 9.31 6.47 6.09
N GLU A 106 8.62 6.52 7.22
CA GLU A 106 9.18 6.13 8.52
C GLU A 106 9.57 4.65 8.58
N LEU A 107 8.69 3.78 8.09
CA LEU A 107 8.96 2.34 8.03
C LEU A 107 10.17 2.02 7.14
N VAL A 108 10.29 2.68 5.99
CA VAL A 108 11.45 2.54 5.10
C VAL A 108 12.73 3.05 5.77
N HIS A 109 12.70 4.21 6.44
CA HIS A 109 13.84 4.73 7.18
C HIS A 109 14.29 3.78 8.31
N ALA A 110 13.34 3.23 9.07
CA ALA A 110 13.61 2.22 10.08
C ALA A 110 14.26 0.97 9.48
N GLU A 111 13.81 0.53 8.31
CA GLU A 111 14.38 -0.62 7.60
C GLU A 111 15.80 -0.34 7.10
N LEU A 112 16.08 0.83 6.54
CA LEU A 112 17.43 1.24 6.13
C LEU A 112 18.40 1.29 7.32
N THR A 113 17.92 1.70 8.49
CA THR A 113 18.71 1.69 9.73
C THR A 113 19.03 0.25 10.20
N LYS A 114 18.09 -0.69 10.02
CA LYS A 114 18.35 -2.12 10.26
C LYS A 114 19.37 -2.69 9.27
N CYS A 115 19.26 -2.33 7.99
CA CYS A 115 20.24 -2.72 6.96
C CYS A 115 21.66 -2.29 7.32
N LEU A 116 21.81 -1.06 7.83
CA LEU A 116 23.08 -0.54 8.33
C LEU A 116 23.62 -1.42 9.46
N SER A 117 22.76 -1.77 10.42
CA SER A 117 23.12 -2.58 11.59
C SER A 117 23.55 -4.00 11.20
N VAL A 118 22.86 -4.62 10.24
CA VAL A 118 23.23 -5.92 9.67
C VAL A 118 24.54 -5.85 8.90
N THR A 119 24.73 -4.81 8.07
CA THR A 119 25.93 -4.63 7.25
C THR A 119 27.19 -4.44 8.11
N ILE A 120 27.10 -3.69 9.21
CA ILE A 120 28.22 -3.49 10.12
C ILE A 120 28.62 -4.82 10.80
N ARG A 121 27.67 -5.72 11.07
CA ARG A 121 27.92 -7.05 11.67
C ARG A 121 28.44 -8.08 10.66
N SER A 122 28.05 -7.97 9.39
CA SER A 122 28.44 -8.92 8.34
C SER A 122 29.92 -8.78 7.94
N ILE A 123 30.52 -7.60 8.13
CA ILE A 123 31.92 -7.32 7.80
C ILE A 123 32.84 -7.88 8.90
N PRO A 124 33.64 -8.93 8.63
CA PRO A 124 34.46 -9.58 9.66
C PRO A 124 35.55 -8.67 10.24
N GLU A 125 36.04 -7.69 9.48
CA GLU A 125 37.00 -6.68 9.95
C GLU A 125 36.39 -5.71 10.98
N PHE A 126 35.06 -5.65 11.08
CA PHE A 126 34.30 -4.95 12.11
C PHE A 126 33.70 -5.89 13.18
N ARG A 127 33.87 -7.21 13.02
CA ARG A 127 33.29 -8.23 13.90
C ARG A 127 34.25 -8.57 15.05
N ARG A 128 33.69 -8.87 16.23
CA ARG A 128 34.38 -9.63 17.28
C ARG A 128 34.57 -11.08 16.80
N TYR A 129 35.79 -11.56 16.64
CA TYR A 129 36.03 -13.00 16.46
C TYR A 129 36.33 -13.66 17.80
N GLY A 130 35.74 -14.83 18.05
CA GLY A 130 36.14 -15.72 19.15
C GLY A 130 35.24 -16.94 19.35
N GLN A 131 35.66 -18.09 18.84
CA GLN A 131 35.66 -19.35 19.59
C GLN A 131 37.13 -19.76 19.77
N SER A 132 37.53 -20.15 20.99
CA SER A 132 38.85 -20.73 21.28
C SER A 132 38.75 -22.25 21.19
N PRO A 133 39.65 -22.97 20.49
CA PRO A 133 39.57 -24.43 20.36
C PRO A 133 40.05 -25.26 21.56
N SER A 134 40.55 -24.71 22.68
CA SER A 134 41.18 -25.60 23.68
C SER A 134 41.20 -25.20 25.14
N ASP A 135 41.04 -23.92 25.51
CA ASP A 135 41.14 -23.51 26.91
C ASP A 135 40.02 -22.52 27.23
N GLY A 136 39.11 -22.88 28.15
CA GLY A 136 37.90 -22.13 28.53
C GLY A 136 38.12 -20.76 29.18
N LYS A 137 39.16 -20.01 28.79
CA LYS A 137 39.42 -18.63 29.20
C LYS A 137 39.02 -17.67 28.08
N PRO A 138 38.19 -16.63 28.34
CA PRO A 138 37.89 -15.60 27.34
C PRO A 138 39.14 -14.74 27.09
N PHE A 139 39.91 -15.08 26.06
CA PHE A 139 41.03 -14.27 25.58
C PHE A 139 40.58 -13.31 24.48
N VAL A 140 40.63 -12.02 24.76
CA VAL A 140 40.14 -10.93 23.90
C VAL A 140 41.21 -10.55 22.88
N MET A 141 40.96 -10.76 21.58
CA MET A 141 41.87 -10.28 20.52
C MET A 141 41.21 -9.22 19.62
N SER A 142 41.63 -7.98 19.87
CA SER A 142 41.67 -6.79 19.00
C SER A 142 40.52 -6.55 18.00
N VAL A 143 39.60 -5.66 18.35
CA VAL A 143 38.81 -4.91 17.36
C VAL A 143 39.76 -3.93 16.67
N ARG A 144 40.37 -4.33 15.52
CA ARG A 144 41.38 -3.49 14.83
C ARG A 144 40.89 -2.07 14.55
N PHE A 145 39.57 -1.88 14.38
CA PHE A 145 38.98 -0.62 13.94
C PHE A 145 37.64 -0.25 14.64
N ASP A 146 37.53 -0.41 15.97
CA ASP A 146 36.25 -0.16 16.68
C ASP A 146 35.79 1.29 16.58
N LYS A 147 36.72 2.24 16.76
CA LYS A 147 36.46 3.67 16.61
C LYS A 147 35.97 3.99 15.20
N LEU A 148 36.58 3.38 14.17
CA LEU A 148 36.16 3.55 12.79
C LEU A 148 34.76 2.99 12.57
N ARG A 149 34.48 1.77 13.03
CA ARG A 149 33.16 1.12 12.95
C ARG A 149 32.06 2.00 13.54
N ALA A 150 32.28 2.53 14.75
CA ALA A 150 31.34 3.44 15.39
C ALA A 150 31.14 4.71 14.56
N ARG A 151 32.23 5.33 14.09
CA ARG A 151 32.15 6.53 13.23
C ARG A 151 31.42 6.27 11.91
N VAL A 152 31.64 5.15 11.24
CA VAL A 152 30.91 4.80 10.01
C VAL A 152 29.42 4.64 10.30
N TYR A 153 29.07 3.92 11.37
CA TYR A 153 27.68 3.76 11.78
C TYR A 153 27.01 5.12 12.05
N ASP A 154 27.65 5.99 12.83
CA ASP A 154 27.11 7.29 13.19
C ASP A 154 26.92 8.20 11.97
N VAL A 155 27.90 8.24 11.06
CA VAL A 155 27.83 9.06 9.84
C VAL A 155 26.70 8.58 8.93
N VAL A 156 26.62 7.28 8.65
CA VAL A 156 25.58 6.76 7.76
C VAL A 156 24.19 6.90 8.39
N ARG A 157 24.06 6.64 9.70
CA ARG A 157 22.82 6.88 10.44
C ARG A 157 22.40 8.35 10.40
N SER A 158 23.35 9.27 10.55
CA SER A 158 23.09 10.71 10.47
C SER A 158 22.63 11.12 9.07
N VAL A 159 23.24 10.58 8.01
CA VAL A 159 22.80 10.82 6.63
C VAL A 159 21.38 10.30 6.42
N LEU A 160 21.08 9.06 6.81
CA LEU A 160 19.73 8.48 6.69
C LEU A 160 18.68 9.34 7.43
N ALA A 161 18.99 9.78 8.64
CA ALA A 161 18.11 10.65 9.42
C ALA A 161 17.92 12.02 8.74
N SER A 162 18.98 12.59 8.17
CA SER A 162 18.90 13.87 7.44
C SER A 162 18.06 13.79 6.16
N CYS A 163 17.96 12.61 5.54
CA CYS A 163 17.15 12.39 4.34
C CYS A 163 15.64 12.21 4.64
N LEU A 164 15.26 11.90 5.89
CA LEU A 164 13.86 11.62 6.24
C LEU A 164 13.00 12.89 6.15
N ALA A 165 13.48 14.01 6.69
CA ALA A 165 12.76 15.28 6.66
C ALA A 165 12.45 15.78 5.24
N PRO A 166 13.42 15.89 4.30
CA PRO A 166 13.13 16.32 2.93
C PRO A 166 12.22 15.33 2.19
N THR A 167 12.35 14.03 2.46
CA THR A 167 11.44 13.01 1.87
C THR A 167 10.00 13.22 2.34
N LYS A 168 9.78 13.46 3.63
CA LYS A 168 8.46 13.79 4.16
C LYS A 168 7.91 15.09 3.61
N GLU A 169 8.76 16.08 3.34
CA GLU A 169 8.31 17.32 2.70
C GLU A 169 7.91 17.09 1.24
N MET A 170 8.66 16.26 0.50
CA MET A 170 8.26 15.83 -0.84
C MET A 170 6.89 15.14 -0.83
N ILE A 171 6.64 14.23 0.12
CA ILE A 171 5.33 13.57 0.29
C ILE A 171 4.22 14.59 0.56
N ARG A 172 4.45 15.57 1.45
CA ARG A 172 3.49 16.65 1.69
C ARG A 172 3.22 17.47 0.42
N ASN A 173 4.26 17.76 -0.35
CA ASN A 173 4.14 18.50 -1.60
C ASN A 173 3.33 17.74 -2.65
N LEU A 174 3.49 16.41 -2.75
CA LEU A 174 2.65 15.59 -3.63
C LEU A 174 1.17 15.70 -3.25
N ILE A 175 0.82 15.59 -1.97
CA ILE A 175 -0.57 15.77 -1.52
C ILE A 175 -1.07 17.20 -1.78
N ARG A 176 -0.20 18.22 -1.62
CA ARG A 176 -0.54 19.62 -1.95
C ARG A 176 -0.81 19.82 -3.45
N ILE A 177 -0.08 19.12 -4.32
CA ILE A 177 -0.31 19.16 -5.78
C ILE A 177 -1.68 18.57 -6.10
N GLU A 178 -1.98 17.38 -5.58
CA GLU A 178 -3.27 16.69 -5.81
C GLU A 178 -4.47 17.48 -5.24
N THR A 179 -4.27 18.23 -4.16
CA THR A 179 -5.32 19.09 -3.57
C THR A 179 -5.36 20.48 -4.19
N GLY A 180 -4.33 20.89 -4.94
CA GLY A 180 -4.25 22.20 -5.59
C GLY A 180 -5.15 22.30 -6.82
N TYR A 181 -5.34 21.20 -7.55
CA TYR A 181 -6.19 21.14 -8.73
C TYR A 181 -6.84 19.77 -8.92
N ILE A 182 -8.16 19.73 -9.07
CA ILE A 182 -8.90 18.50 -9.37
C ILE A 182 -9.19 18.46 -10.87
N ASN A 183 -8.60 17.48 -11.56
CA ASN A 183 -8.78 17.32 -13.00
C ASN A 183 -10.09 16.60 -13.33
N THR A 184 -11.15 17.36 -13.60
CA THR A 184 -12.43 16.85 -14.06
C THR A 184 -12.45 16.41 -15.53
N ASN A 185 -11.36 16.63 -16.27
CA ASN A 185 -11.18 16.15 -17.65
C ASN A 185 -10.46 14.79 -17.74
N HIS A 186 -10.13 14.16 -16.60
CA HIS A 186 -9.47 12.87 -16.56
C HIS A 186 -10.33 11.79 -17.25
N PRO A 187 -9.76 10.89 -18.08
CA PRO A 187 -10.55 9.89 -18.83
C PRO A 187 -11.37 8.96 -17.93
N ASP A 188 -10.87 8.65 -16.73
CA ASP A 188 -11.58 7.81 -15.75
C ASP A 188 -12.65 8.59 -14.96
N PHE A 189 -12.69 9.92 -15.08
CA PHE A 189 -13.72 10.72 -14.43
C PHE A 189 -15.02 10.69 -15.26
N ILE A 190 -15.99 9.91 -14.78
CA ILE A 190 -17.29 9.74 -15.45
C ILE A 190 -18.12 11.05 -15.52
N GLY A 191 -17.91 11.97 -14.58
CA GLY A 191 -18.70 13.20 -14.45
C GLY A 191 -20.13 12.99 -13.95
N GLY A 192 -20.80 14.09 -13.58
CA GLY A 192 -22.11 14.05 -12.92
C GLY A 192 -23.23 13.42 -13.77
N SER A 193 -23.32 13.78 -15.06
CA SER A 193 -24.40 13.30 -15.94
C SER A 193 -24.34 11.78 -16.20
N ARG A 194 -23.13 11.23 -16.38
CA ARG A 194 -22.94 9.78 -16.55
C ARG A 194 -23.10 9.04 -15.21
N ALA A 195 -22.64 9.60 -14.10
CA ALA A 195 -22.86 9.04 -12.76
C ALA A 195 -24.35 8.88 -12.43
N ILE A 196 -25.16 9.91 -12.70
CA ILE A 196 -26.62 9.86 -12.49
C ILE A 196 -27.25 8.79 -13.39
N SER A 197 -26.82 8.67 -14.65
CA SER A 197 -27.30 7.65 -15.58
C SER A 197 -26.96 6.24 -15.11
N ALA A 198 -25.74 6.02 -14.63
CA ALA A 198 -25.29 4.75 -14.06
C ALA A 198 -26.09 4.36 -12.80
N CYS A 199 -26.36 5.31 -11.89
CA CYS A 199 -27.20 5.07 -10.72
C CYS A 199 -28.65 4.73 -11.08
N LYS A 200 -29.24 5.42 -12.07
CA LYS A 200 -30.60 5.12 -12.56
C LYS A 200 -30.69 3.72 -13.15
N LEU A 201 -29.68 3.30 -13.91
CA LEU A 201 -29.60 1.93 -14.40
C LEU A 201 -29.54 0.95 -13.23
N LEU A 202 -28.61 1.11 -12.28
CA LEU A 202 -28.51 0.22 -11.11
C LEU A 202 -29.83 0.11 -10.33
N HIS A 203 -30.54 1.22 -10.15
CA HIS A 203 -31.84 1.21 -9.47
C HIS A 203 -32.93 0.52 -10.30
N TYR A 204 -32.98 0.76 -11.62
CA TYR A 204 -33.89 0.10 -12.56
C TYR A 204 -33.64 -1.41 -12.63
N TRP A 205 -32.39 -1.84 -12.71
CA TRP A 205 -32.01 -3.25 -12.76
C TRP A 205 -32.27 -3.95 -11.43
N LYS A 206 -31.99 -3.31 -10.29
CA LYS A 206 -32.34 -3.83 -8.96
C LYS A 206 -33.85 -4.04 -8.83
N TRP A 207 -34.67 -3.10 -9.32
CA TRP A 207 -36.13 -3.24 -9.37
C TRP A 207 -36.58 -4.37 -10.29
N ARG A 208 -36.00 -4.52 -11.48
CA ARG A 208 -36.34 -5.62 -12.40
C ARG A 208 -35.97 -7.00 -11.84
N ILE A 209 -34.85 -7.13 -11.14
CA ILE A 209 -34.45 -8.40 -10.49
C ILE A 209 -35.42 -8.74 -9.35
N LEU A 210 -35.82 -7.75 -8.54
CA LEU A 210 -36.79 -7.95 -7.46
C LEU A 210 -38.21 -8.22 -7.97
N ALA A 211 -38.58 -7.68 -9.13
CA ALA A 211 -39.89 -7.88 -9.75
C ALA A 211 -39.99 -9.12 -10.65
N SER A 212 -38.86 -9.70 -11.09
CA SER A 212 -38.84 -10.89 -11.95
C SER A 212 -38.57 -12.13 -11.11
N GLY A 213 -39.53 -13.06 -11.03
CA GLY A 213 -39.40 -14.30 -10.26
C GLY A 213 -38.17 -15.16 -10.62
N PRO A 214 -37.88 -16.19 -9.82
CA PRO A 214 -36.57 -16.89 -9.75
C PRO A 214 -36.07 -17.53 -11.07
N LEU A 215 -36.94 -17.75 -12.06
CA LEU A 215 -36.59 -18.32 -13.37
C LEU A 215 -35.95 -17.30 -14.34
N ALA A 216 -36.11 -15.99 -14.11
CA ALA A 216 -35.53 -14.96 -14.97
C ALA A 216 -34.05 -14.64 -14.64
N VAL A 217 -33.57 -15.07 -13.47
CA VAL A 217 -32.21 -14.78 -12.96
C VAL A 217 -31.12 -15.50 -13.76
N SER A 218 -31.41 -16.68 -14.35
CA SER A 218 -30.41 -17.47 -15.08
C SER A 218 -30.08 -16.92 -16.46
N LYS A 219 -31.09 -16.49 -17.23
CA LYS A 219 -30.91 -15.79 -18.51
C LYS A 219 -30.33 -14.38 -18.30
N PHE A 220 -30.59 -13.79 -17.13
CA PHE A 220 -30.09 -12.49 -16.71
C PHE A 220 -28.56 -12.49 -16.43
N LEU A 221 -28.04 -13.46 -15.67
CA LEU A 221 -26.60 -13.59 -15.42
C LEU A 221 -25.78 -13.72 -16.71
N GLN A 222 -26.33 -14.43 -17.70
CA GLN A 222 -25.66 -14.67 -18.98
C GLN A 222 -25.64 -13.43 -19.87
N SER A 223 -26.65 -12.55 -19.78
CA SER A 223 -26.71 -11.29 -20.53
C SER A 223 -25.98 -10.13 -19.82
N PHE A 224 -25.95 -10.15 -18.48
CA PHE A 224 -25.22 -9.18 -17.64
C PHE A 224 -23.70 -9.29 -17.85
N LEU A 225 -23.16 -10.50 -17.96
CA LEU A 225 -21.74 -10.75 -18.27
C LEU A 225 -21.34 -10.33 -19.69
N VAL A 226 -22.29 -10.24 -20.62
CA VAL A 226 -22.03 -9.84 -22.02
C VAL A 226 -22.17 -8.33 -22.22
N SER A 227 -23.06 -7.66 -21.47
CA SER A 227 -23.29 -6.21 -21.59
C SER A 227 -22.39 -5.35 -20.70
N CYS A 228 -21.98 -5.88 -19.54
CA CYS A 228 -20.94 -5.25 -18.74
C CYS A 228 -19.60 -5.74 -19.28
N ASN A 229 -19.00 -4.99 -20.20
CA ASN A 229 -17.59 -5.12 -20.58
C ASN A 229 -16.68 -4.66 -19.40
N ILE A 230 -16.98 -5.15 -18.20
CA ILE A 230 -16.27 -4.95 -16.94
C ILE A 230 -15.58 -6.28 -16.67
N CYS A 231 -14.56 -6.59 -17.46
CA CYS A 231 -13.67 -7.70 -17.17
C CYS A 231 -12.27 -7.35 -17.62
N GLU A 232 -11.65 -6.41 -16.91
CA GLU A 232 -10.20 -6.36 -16.76
C GLU A 232 -9.82 -5.60 -15.48
N SER A 233 -10.33 -6.04 -14.33
CA SER A 233 -9.63 -5.83 -13.06
C SER A 233 -10.10 -6.81 -12.00
N SER A 234 -9.12 -7.42 -11.33
CA SER A 234 -9.15 -8.62 -10.52
C SER A 234 -9.74 -8.43 -9.12
N ALA A 235 -11.02 -8.05 -9.01
CA ALA A 235 -11.70 -7.98 -7.71
C ALA A 235 -13.20 -8.26 -7.82
N LEU A 236 -13.58 -9.49 -8.20
CA LEU A 236 -14.94 -9.97 -7.99
C LEU A 236 -15.08 -10.50 -6.55
N PRO A 237 -16.15 -10.14 -5.82
CA PRO A 237 -16.45 -10.71 -4.51
C PRO A 237 -16.58 -12.24 -4.57
N THR A 238 -15.99 -12.94 -3.61
CA THR A 238 -15.90 -14.42 -3.50
C THR A 238 -17.23 -15.17 -3.65
N THR A 239 -18.36 -14.49 -3.45
CA THR A 239 -19.71 -15.01 -3.68
C THR A 239 -20.00 -15.32 -5.16
N ILE A 240 -19.41 -14.56 -6.10
CA ILE A 240 -19.63 -14.73 -7.55
C ILE A 240 -18.73 -15.86 -8.12
N GLN A 241 -17.51 -16.02 -7.59
CA GLN A 241 -16.65 -17.16 -7.93
C GLN A 241 -17.27 -18.51 -7.52
N ARG A 242 -17.88 -18.59 -6.33
CA ARG A 242 -18.59 -19.81 -5.87
C ARG A 242 -19.79 -20.15 -6.75
N ALA A 243 -20.51 -19.15 -7.27
CA ALA A 243 -21.61 -19.38 -8.22
C ALA A 243 -21.11 -19.93 -9.57
N ALA A 244 -19.93 -19.51 -10.02
CA ALA A 244 -19.30 -20.03 -11.24
C ALA A 244 -18.84 -21.50 -11.08
N GLU A 245 -18.28 -21.87 -9.93
CA GLU A 245 -17.87 -23.25 -9.62
C GLU A 245 -19.05 -24.23 -9.59
N TRP A 246 -20.18 -23.83 -9.01
CA TRP A 246 -21.41 -24.64 -8.99
C TRP A 246 -21.97 -24.91 -10.40
N SER A 247 -21.78 -23.99 -11.34
CA SER A 247 -22.18 -24.18 -12.74
C SER A 247 -21.28 -25.18 -13.51
N SER A 248 -20.01 -25.29 -13.11
CA SER A 248 -19.03 -26.22 -13.70
C SER A 248 -19.22 -27.65 -13.18
N VAL A 249 -19.51 -27.80 -11.88
CA VAL A 249 -19.83 -29.10 -11.26
C VAL A 249 -21.11 -29.71 -11.83
N ARG A 250 -22.12 -28.89 -12.17
CA ARG A 250 -23.37 -29.36 -12.79
C ARG A 250 -23.17 -29.87 -14.24
N ARG A 251 -22.26 -29.23 -15.01
CA ARG A 251 -21.93 -29.67 -16.37
C ARG A 251 -21.17 -31.01 -16.41
N ARG A 252 -20.35 -31.33 -15.40
CA ARG A 252 -19.64 -32.63 -15.33
C ARG A 252 -20.54 -33.81 -14.94
N ARG A 253 -21.65 -33.56 -14.22
CA ARG A 253 -22.63 -34.62 -13.90
C ARG A 253 -23.56 -34.98 -15.07
N SER A 254 -23.76 -34.07 -16.02
CA SER A 254 -24.59 -34.32 -17.22
C SER A 254 -23.84 -35.01 -18.37
N ALA A 255 -22.54 -35.30 -18.23
CA ALA A 255 -21.72 -35.95 -19.26
C ALA A 255 -21.36 -37.43 -18.95
N ILE A 256 -21.98 -38.04 -17.92
CA ILE A 256 -21.77 -39.46 -17.54
C ILE A 256 -23.08 -40.29 -17.66
N GLN A 257 -24.13 -39.72 -18.23
CA GLN A 257 -25.30 -40.50 -18.69
C GLN A 257 -25.57 -40.15 -20.14
N LEU A 258 -24.87 -40.85 -21.03
CA LEU A 258 -25.28 -41.34 -22.34
C LEU A 258 -24.15 -42.21 -22.90
#